data_AF-A0A1T3VS91-F1
#
_entry.id   AF-A0A1T3VS91-F1
#
_cell.length_a   1.000
_cell.length_b   1.000
_cell.length_c   1.000
_cell.angle_alpha   90.00
_cell.angle_beta   90.00
_cell.angle_gamma   90.00
#
_symmetry.space_group_name_H-M   'P 1'
#
loop_
_entity.id
_entity.type
_entity.pdbx_description
1 polymer ?
#
loop_
_entity_poly.entity_id
_entity_poly.type
_entity_poly.pdbx_seq_one_letter_code
_entity_poly.pdbx_strand_id
1 'polypeptide(L)' 'FDRRALGPSGFDTIIDLWLPLAWSLNMVNRSMGHPDLYPFVLPAAVLEKMCFVHTVIDEVTG' A
#
# COMPACT_ATOMS: atom_id res chain seq x y z
N PHE A 1 12.83 -8.61 -13.28
CA PHE A 1 12.00 -7.84 -12.34
C PHE A 1 12.84 -6.67 -11.88
N ASP A 2 12.56 -5.50 -12.44
CA ASP A 2 13.39 -4.31 -12.34
C ASP A 2 13.45 -3.83 -10.90
N ARG A 3 14.67 -3.70 -10.37
CA ARG A 3 14.96 -3.46 -8.95
C ARG A 3 15.05 -1.95 -8.65
N ARG A 4 14.54 -1.08 -9.53
CA ARG A 4 14.70 0.38 -9.48
C ARG A 4 13.40 1.15 -9.72
N ALA A 5 12.43 0.95 -8.84
CA ALA A 5 11.53 2.04 -8.47
C ALA A 5 11.95 2.55 -7.08
N LEU A 6 13.20 3.01 -6.96
CA LEU A 6 13.83 3.46 -5.70
C LEU A 6 13.95 4.98 -5.75
N GLY A 7 12.81 5.62 -5.56
CA GLY A 7 12.63 7.07 -5.57
C GLY A 7 11.20 7.39 -5.11
N PRO A 8 10.83 8.67 -4.96
CA PRO A 8 9.51 9.07 -4.44
C PRO A 8 8.32 8.38 -5.13
N SER A 9 8.47 8.02 -6.41
CA SER A 9 7.47 7.31 -7.22
C SER A 9 7.26 5.83 -6.86
N GLY A 10 8.19 5.20 -6.12
CA GLY A 10 8.11 3.80 -5.72
C GLY A 10 7.00 3.54 -4.71
N PHE A 11 6.89 4.41 -3.70
CA PHE A 11 5.83 4.32 -2.70
C PHE A 11 4.45 4.53 -3.32
N ASP A 12 4.28 5.57 -4.14
CA ASP A 12 3.01 5.87 -4.80
C ASP A 12 2.55 4.70 -5.68
N THR A 13 3.48 4.11 -6.44
CA THR A 13 3.19 2.91 -7.26
C THR A 13 2.71 1.74 -6.40
N ILE A 14 3.33 1.51 -5.24
CA ILE A 14 2.93 0.43 -4.33
C ILE A 14 1.50 0.67 -3.81
N ILE A 15 1.19 1.89 -3.37
CA ILE A 15 -0.12 2.24 -2.84
C ILE A 15 -1.20 2.17 -3.91
N ASP A 16 -0.93 2.67 -5.11
CA ASP A 16 -1.86 2.63 -6.25
C ASP A 16 -2.23 1.20 -6.68
N LEU A 17 -1.31 0.24 -6.51
CA LEU A 17 -1.57 -1.17 -6.78
C LEU A 17 -2.24 -1.89 -5.60
N TRP A 18 -1.82 -1.58 -4.37
CA TRP A 18 -2.27 -2.27 -3.17
C TRP A 18 -3.71 -1.91 -2.77
N LEU A 19 -4.10 -0.63 -2.86
CA LEU A 19 -5.42 -0.17 -2.45
C LEU A 19 -6.57 -0.87 -3.24
N PRO A 20 -6.55 -0.92 -4.58
CA PRO A 20 -7.56 -1.64 -5.35
C PRO A 20 -7.55 -3.15 -5.06
N LEU A 21 -6.37 -3.74 -4.83
CA LEU A 21 -6.24 -5.15 -4.50
C LEU A 21 -6.90 -5.48 -3.15
N ALA A 22 -6.60 -4.71 -2.10
CA ALA A 22 -7.19 -4.90 -0.78
C ALA A 22 -8.73 -4.78 -0.82
N TRP A 23 -9.24 -3.82 -1.59
CA TRP A 23 -10.68 -3.70 -1.81
C TRP A 23 -11.25 -4.91 -2.55
N SER A 24 -10.59 -5.38 -3.61
CA SER A 24 -11.03 -6.55 -4.37
C SER A 24 -11.11 -7.80 -3.47
N LEU A 25 -10.14 -7.98 -2.58
CA LEU A 25 -10.13 -9.06 -1.59
C LEU A 25 -11.28 -8.95 -0.58
N ASN A 26 -11.59 -7.73 -0.12
CA ASN A 26 -12.75 -7.50 0.74
C ASN A 26 -14.05 -7.85 0.03
N MET A 27 -14.20 -7.49 -1.25
CA MET A 27 -15.39 -7.84 -2.04
C MET A 27 -15.55 -9.35 -2.20
N VAL A 28 -14.45 -10.07 -2.44
CA VAL A 28 -14.46 -11.53 -2.50
C VAL A 28 -14.87 -12.14 -1.16
N ASN A 29 -14.34 -11.64 -0.04
CA ASN A 29 -14.75 -12.12 1.27
C ASN A 29 -16.25 -11.88 1.55
N ARG A 30 -16.74 -10.67 1.25
CA ARG A 30 -18.16 -10.34 1.41
C ARG A 30 -19.07 -11.22 0.54
N SER A 31 -18.65 -11.56 -0.68
CA SER A 31 -19.46 -12.42 -1.56
C SER A 31 -19.57 -13.86 -1.04
N MET A 32 -18.59 -14.31 -0.26
CA MET A 32 -18.61 -15.59 0.45
C MET A 32 -19.33 -15.51 1.82
N GLY A 33 -19.86 -14.34 2.20
CA GLY A 33 -20.50 -14.12 3.51
C GLY A 33 -19.50 -13.95 4.66
N HIS A 34 -18.21 -13.80 4.36
CA HIS A 34 -17.18 -13.53 5.35
C HIS A 34 -16.99 -12.02 5.59
N PRO A 35 -16.53 -11.62 6.78
CA PRO A 35 -16.15 -10.24 7.05
C PRO A 35 -14.95 -9.82 6.19
N ASP A 36 -14.76 -8.50 6.07
CA ASP A 36 -13.62 -7.92 5.35
C ASP A 36 -12.30 -8.47 5.86
N LEU A 37 -11.44 -8.89 4.94
CA LEU A 37 -10.08 -9.35 5.25
C LEU A 37 -9.19 -8.18 5.68
N TYR A 38 -9.43 -7.01 5.09
CA TYR A 38 -8.72 -5.77 5.30
C TYR A 38 -9.70 -4.63 5.60
N PRO A 39 -10.31 -4.59 6.81
CA PRO A 39 -11.32 -3.60 7.19
C PRO A 39 -10.71 -2.23 7.57
N PHE A 40 -9.50 -1.91 7.12
CA PHE A 40 -8.84 -0.66 7.48
C PHE A 40 -9.19 0.44 6.47
N VAL A 41 -9.38 1.65 6.98
CA VAL A 41 -9.35 2.88 6.19
C VAL A 41 -7.97 3.48 6.40
N LEU A 42 -7.29 3.91 5.33
CA LEU A 42 -6.00 4.59 5.41
C LEU A 42 -6.23 6.10 5.30
N PRO A 43 -6.14 6.87 6.41
CA PRO A 43 -6.17 8.33 6.35
C PRO A 43 -4.94 8.87 5.62
N ALA A 44 -5.08 10.05 5.02
CA ALA A 44 -3.98 10.73 4.34
C ALA A 44 -2.72 10.86 5.22
N ALA A 45 -2.87 11.25 6.49
CA ALA A 45 -1.75 11.37 7.43
C ALA A 45 -1.01 10.03 7.69
N VAL A 46 -1.68 8.88 7.56
CA VAL A 46 -1.02 7.57 7.68
C VAL A 46 -0.22 7.27 6.42
N LEU A 47 -0.76 7.59 5.23
CA LEU A 47 -0.05 7.44 3.96
C LEU A 47 1.21 8.32 3.93
N GLU A 48 1.12 9.56 4.38
CA GLU A 48 2.28 10.47 4.52
C GLU A 48 3.37 9.88 5.42
N LYS A 49 2.98 9.33 6.58
CA LYS A 49 3.91 8.69 7.50
C LYS A 49 4.58 7.46 6.87
N MET A 50 3.81 6.64 6.15
CA MET A 50 4.35 5.45 5.47
C MET A 50 5.29 5.83 4.33
N CYS A 51 4.99 6.89 3.59
CA CYS A 51 5.86 7.46 2.57
C CYS A 51 7.18 7.94 3.18
N PHE A 52 7.12 8.68 4.30
CA PHE A 52 8.31 9.09 5.03
C PHE A 52 9.19 7.90 5.46
N VAL A 53 8.59 6.85 6.02
CA VAL A 53 9.32 5.64 6.40
C VAL A 53 9.98 4.98 5.19
N HIS A 54 9.29 4.91 4.06
CA HIS A 54 9.85 4.38 2.82
C HIS A 54 11.07 5.19 2.35
N THR A 55 10.96 6.53 2.32
CA THR A 55 12.07 7.42 1.96
C THR A 55 13.28 7.23 2.87
N VAL A 56 13.08 7.17 4.19
CA VAL A 56 14.19 6.98 5.14
C VAL A 56 14.89 5.64 4.93
N ILE A 57 14.13 4.56 4.68
CA ILE A 57 14.71 3.24 4.43
C ILE A 57 15.49 3.22 3.11
N ASP A 58 14.94 3.87 2.07
CA ASP A 58 15.58 3.98 0.76
C ASP A 58 16.90 4.74 0.85
N GLU A 59 16.92 5.88 1.55
CA GLU A 59 18.13 6.68 1.80
C GLU A 59 19.22 5.91 2.57
N VAL A 60 18.83 5.08 3.55
CA VAL A 60 19.78 4.30 4.36
C VAL A 60 20.30 3.07 3.62
N THR A 61 19.53 2.53 2.68
CA THR A 61 19.86 1.29 1.95
C THR A 61 20.55 1.56 0.61
N GLY A 62 20.48 2.81 0.12
CA GLY A 62 21.09 3.29 -1.13
C GLY A 62 22.61 3.40 -1.11
#